data_AF-A0A5B9FRE2-F1
#
_entry.id   AF-A0A5B9FRE2-F1
#
_cell.length_a   1.000
_cell.length_b   1.000
_cell.length_c   1.000
_cell.angle_alpha   90.00
_cell.angle_beta   90.00
_cell.angle_gamma   90.00
#
_symmetry.space_group_name_H-M   'P 1'
#
loop_
_entity.id
_entity.type
_entity.pdbx_description
1 polymer ?
#
loop_
_entity_poly.entity_id
_entity_poly.type
_entity_poly.pdbx_seq_one_letter_code
_entity_poly.pdbx_strand_id
1 'polypeptide(L)' 'MFIDSSALVEILTDAPRRQDLLDRMANSPTRFSTSATVIYETTVVISSR' A
#
# COMPACT_ATOMS: atom_id res chain seq x y z
N MET A 1 -7.41 8.41 5.67
CA MET A 1 -6.28 8.38 4.72
C MET A 1 -6.60 7.45 3.55
N PHE A 2 -6.28 7.84 2.31
CA PHE A 2 -6.41 6.96 1.15
C PHE A 2 -5.07 6.25 0.88
N ILE A 3 -5.11 4.94 0.63
CA ILE A 3 -3.93 4.13 0.31
C ILE A 3 -3.90 3.89 -1.20
N ASP A 4 -2.81 4.32 -1.82
CA ASP A 4 -2.54 4.19 -3.25
C ASP A 4 -1.82 2.86 -3.58
N SER A 5 -1.85 2.46 -4.86
CA SER A 5 -1.29 1.18 -5.33
C SER A 5 0.22 1.11 -5.12
N SER A 6 0.93 2.23 -5.25
CA SER A 6 2.36 2.36 -4.98
C SER A 6 2.74 1.96 -3.55
N ALA A 7 1.99 2.45 -2.55
CA ALA A 7 2.22 2.13 -1.14
C ALA A 7 1.92 0.65 -0.84
N LEU A 8 0.86 0.08 -1.44
CA LEU A 8 0.55 -1.33 -1.28
C LEU A 8 1.64 -2.22 -1.88
N VAL A 9 2.14 -1.89 -3.08
CA VAL A 9 3.25 -2.63 -3.70
C VAL A 9 4.49 -2.57 -2.81
N GLU A 10 4.87 -1.38 -2.34
CA GLU A 10 6.05 -1.22 -1.50
C GLU A 10 5.97 -2.02 -0.19
N ILE A 11 4.79 -2.06 0.43
CA ILE A 11 4.54 -2.86 1.64
C ILE A 11 4.61 -4.36 1.33
N LEU A 12 3.95 -4.82 0.26
CA LEU A 12 3.80 -6.24 -0.07
C LEU A 12 5.06 -6.86 -0.69
N THR A 13 5.97 -6.06 -1.25
CA THR A 13 7.23 -6.55 -1.83
C THR A 13 8.45 -6.34 -0.94
N ASP A 14 8.27 -6.07 0.36
CA ASP A 14 9.35 -5.82 1.32
C ASP A 14 10.37 -4.76 0.86
N ALA A 15 9.89 -3.72 0.17
CA ALA A 15 10.75 -2.67 -0.34
C ALA A 15 11.23 -1.73 0.79
N PRO A 16 12.31 -0.95 0.57
CA PRO A 16 13.04 -0.27 1.64
C PRO A 16 12.20 0.64 2.55
N ARG A 17 11.12 1.26 2.06
CA ARG A 17 10.28 2.16 2.88
C ARG A 17 9.07 1.48 3.50
N ARG A 18 8.95 0.15 3.41
CA ARG A 18 7.84 -0.62 4.02
C ARG A 18 7.61 -0.21 5.48
N GLN A 19 8.67 -0.16 6.28
CA GLN A 19 8.54 0.10 7.72
C GLN A 19 8.04 1.54 7.99
N ASP A 20 8.55 2.54 7.28
CA ASP A 20 8.09 3.93 7.38
C ASP A 20 6.59 4.05 7.02
N LEU A 21 6.15 3.34 5.97
CA LEU A 21 4.74 3.32 5.56
C LEU A 21 3.86 2.65 6.61
N LEU A 22 4.28 1.51 7.15
CA LEU A 22 3.54 0.80 8.20
C LEU A 22 3.48 1.62 9.49
N ASP A 23 4.56 2.29 9.87
CA ASP A 23 4.60 3.16 11.05
C ASP A 23 3.68 4.38 10.88
N ARG A 24 3.64 4.97 9.68
CA ARG A 24 2.70 6.06 9.35
C ARG A 24 1.25 5.60 9.39
N MET A 25 0.96 4.37 8.98
CA MET A 25 -0.36 3.77 9.10
C MET A 25 -0.69 3.48 10.57
N ALA A 26 0.21 2.88 11.35
CA ALA A 26 -0.03 2.59 12.76
C ALA A 26 -0.33 3.86 13.58
N ASN A 27 0.32 4.97 13.24
CA ASN A 27 0.15 6.25 13.94
C ASN A 27 -0.92 7.18 13.32
N SER A 28 -1.62 6.75 12.27
CA SER A 28 -2.62 7.62 11.64
C SER A 28 -3.87 7.73 12.52
N PRO A 29 -4.35 8.96 12.83
CA PRO A 29 -5.58 9.15 13.59
C PRO A 29 -6.85 8.90 12.75
N THR A 30 -6.72 8.60 11.45
CA THR A 30 -7.84 8.44 10.52
C THR A 30 -7.92 7.02 9.97
N ARG A 31 -9.14 6.53 9.71
CA ARG A 31 -9.34 5.23 9.04
C ARG A 31 -8.71 5.23 7.64
N PHE A 32 -8.28 4.04 7.23
CA PHE A 32 -7.78 3.78 5.88
C PHE A 32 -8.90 3.43 4.93
N SER A 33 -8.73 3.83 3.68
CA SER A 33 -9.59 3.42 2.58
C SER A 33 -8.73 3.23 1.33
N THR A 34 -9.19 2.37 0.44
CA THR A 34 -8.62 2.20 -0.89
C THR A 34 -9.74 1.91 -1.87
N SER A 35 -9.47 1.98 -3.17
CA SER A 35 -10.46 1.68 -4.22
C SER A 35 -10.25 0.28 -4.80
N ALA A 36 -11.31 -0.30 -5.39
CA ALA A 36 -11.20 -1.57 -6.09
C ALA A 36 -10.19 -1.51 -7.26
N THR A 37 -10.09 -0.36 -7.93
CA THR A 37 -9.11 -0.12 -9.00
C THR A 37 -7.69 -0.21 -8.47
N VAL A 38 -7.40 0.41 -7.32
CA VAL A 38 -6.07 0.35 -6.69
C VAL A 38 -5.70 -1.09 -6.34
N ILE A 39 -6.66 -1.88 -5.82
CA ILE A 39 -6.43 -3.31 -5.52
C ILE A 39 -6.08 -4.08 -6.81
N TYR A 40 -6.81 -3.83 -7.90
CA TYR A 40 -6.55 -4.45 -9.20
C TYR A 40 -5.15 -4.08 -9.72
N GLU A 41 -4.78 -2.80 -9.71
CA GLU A 41 -3.47 -2.32 -10.13
C GLU A 41 -2.34 -2.99 -9.33
N THR A 42 -2.44 -2.99 -8.00
CA THR A 42 -1.47 -3.65 -7.13
C THR A 42 -1.34 -5.14 -7.47
N THR A 43 -2.47 -5.83 -7.71
CA THR A 43 -2.48 -7.25 -8.07
C THR A 43 -1.76 -7.51 -9.40
N VAL A 44 -2.02 -6.70 -10.43
CA VAL A 44 -1.35 -6.80 -11.73
C VAL A 44 0.15 -6.58 -11.58
N VAL A 45 0.58 -5.58 -10.82
CA VAL A 45 2.01 -5.28 -10.62
C VAL A 45 2.72 -6.41 -9.86
N ILE A 46 2.11 -6.98 -8.82
CA ILE A 46 2.72 -8.05 -8.03
C ILE A 46 2.79 -9.35 -8.84
N SER A 47 1.74 -9.69 -9.58
CA SER A 47 1.66 -10.95 -10.34
C SER A 47 2.46 -10.97 -11.66
N SER A 48 2.89 -9.80 -12.15
CA SER A 48 3.69 -9.67 -13.39
C SER A 48 5.20 -9.55 -13.16
N ARG A 49 5.64 -9.63 -11.91
CA ARG A 49 7.07 -9.70 -11.52
C ARG A 49 7.52 -11.14 -11.38
#